data_AF-A0A968IYJ2-F1
#
_entry.id   AF-A0A968IYJ2-F1
#
_cell.length_a   1.000
_cell.length_b   1.000
_cell.length_c   1.000
_cell.angle_alpha   90.00
_cell.angle_beta   90.00
_cell.angle_gamma   90.00
#
_symmetry.space_group_name_H-M   'P 1'
#
loop_
_entity.id
_entity.type
_entity.pdbx_description
1 polymer ?
#
loop_
_entity_poly.entity_id
_entity_poly.type
_entity_poly.pdbx_seq_one_letter_code
_entity_poly.pdbx_strand_id
1 'polypeptide(L)'
;MYQAAQAIAANLGDRMAAPEQALYQRLFGLGAYVMNYVGQHYQRFYGHLAPPPLPAGAALGAQVEWLRDFLLRVAESYFATNSRGTIMDRCRRLESTIWERVFREDHAEVLSHGVLGRGLGDRLAQDAEAANGHMRLAESVRAITGTYVLEHPTATRFAETLLLLGQSLDRIQGKPYGQTVPYLGPRCGRLTAGHPIDLTARYGVYQSSRPAARQCVEEVTAAIAQAFAEAIVPS
;
A
#
# COMPACT_ATOMS: atom_id res chain seq x y z
N MET A 1 14.48 11.48 -18.42
CA MET A 1 14.60 11.93 -17.02
C MET A 1 14.66 13.46 -16.90
N TYR A 2 15.58 14.14 -17.59
CA TYR A 2 15.75 15.61 -17.48
C TYR A 2 14.53 16.43 -17.97
N GLN A 3 13.89 16.04 -19.08
CA GLN A 3 12.75 16.77 -19.66
C GLN A 3 11.44 16.63 -18.86
N ALA A 4 11.20 15.48 -18.22
CA ALA A 4 10.02 15.27 -17.37
C ALA A 4 10.13 16.05 -16.04
N ALA A 5 11.34 16.14 -15.48
CA ALA A 5 11.62 16.97 -14.31
C ALA A 5 11.47 18.47 -14.62
N GLN A 6 11.85 18.92 -15.82
CA GLN A 6 11.67 20.31 -16.29
C GLN A 6 10.21 20.68 -16.52
N ALA A 7 9.37 19.79 -17.06
CA ALA A 7 7.94 20.04 -17.26
C ALA A 7 7.17 20.14 -15.93
N ILE A 8 7.60 19.41 -14.89
CA ILE A 8 7.06 19.53 -13.53
C ILE A 8 7.57 20.81 -12.86
N ALA A 9 8.83 21.20 -13.09
CA ALA A 9 9.42 22.45 -12.57
C ALA A 9 8.68 23.72 -13.05
N ALA A 10 8.19 23.74 -14.29
CA ALA A 10 7.41 24.86 -14.82
C ALA A 10 6.04 25.05 -14.12
N ASN A 11 5.44 23.98 -13.61
CA ASN A 11 4.18 24.01 -12.84
C ASN A 11 4.39 24.16 -11.32
N LEU A 12 5.62 23.95 -10.83
CA LEU A 12 6.00 24.06 -9.42
C LEU A 12 6.25 25.52 -8.98
N GLY A 13 6.55 26.41 -9.94
CA GLY A 13 6.95 27.80 -9.71
C GLY A 13 5.95 28.61 -8.87
N ASP A 14 4.65 28.32 -9.00
CA ASP A 14 3.58 29.04 -8.29
C ASP A 14 3.15 28.39 -6.96
N ARG A 15 3.58 27.16 -6.66
CA ARG A 15 3.02 26.37 -5.53
C ARG A 15 3.97 26.13 -4.35
N MET A 16 5.26 26.35 -4.53
CA MET A 16 6.29 25.93 -3.57
C MET A 16 7.41 26.97 -3.49
N ALA A 17 7.91 27.23 -2.28
CA ALA A 17 9.10 28.05 -2.10
C ALA A 17 10.34 27.35 -2.68
N ALA A 18 11.38 28.10 -3.08
CA ALA A 18 12.58 27.53 -3.69
C ALA A 18 13.24 26.38 -2.88
N PRO A 19 13.33 26.44 -1.54
CA PRO A 19 13.84 25.31 -0.75
C PRO A 19 12.94 24.06 -0.82
N GLU A 20 11.62 24.25 -0.81
CA GLU A 20 10.65 23.16 -0.89
C GLU A 20 10.69 22.49 -2.26
N GLN A 21 10.82 23.28 -3.34
CA GLN A 21 11.00 22.77 -4.68
C GLN A 21 12.24 21.86 -4.79
N ALA A 22 13.36 22.26 -4.20
CA ALA A 22 14.58 21.46 -4.18
C ALA A 22 14.38 20.14 -3.40
N LEU A 23 13.70 20.19 -2.25
CA LEU A 23 13.36 18.97 -1.48
C LEU A 23 12.41 18.06 -2.25
N TYR A 24 11.40 18.62 -2.90
CA TYR A 24 10.45 17.88 -3.73
C TYR A 24 11.15 17.18 -4.89
N GLN A 25 12.00 17.89 -5.63
CA GLN A 25 12.79 17.33 -6.72
C GLN A 25 13.66 16.15 -6.25
N ARG A 26 14.28 16.25 -5.06
CA ARG A 26 15.07 15.15 -4.49
C ARG A 26 14.21 13.95 -4.12
N LEU A 27 13.09 14.17 -3.44
CA LEU A 27 12.16 13.10 -3.04
C LEU A 27 11.56 12.42 -4.27
N PHE A 28 11.09 13.20 -5.24
CA PHE A 28 10.55 12.72 -6.51
C PHE A 28 11.60 11.95 -7.31
N GLY A 29 12.82 12.48 -7.41
CA GLY A 29 13.93 11.83 -8.10
C GLY A 29 14.30 10.48 -7.48
N LEU A 30 14.32 10.39 -6.16
CA LEU A 30 14.54 9.14 -5.44
C LEU A 30 13.41 8.14 -5.71
N GLY A 31 12.16 8.59 -5.65
CA GLY A 31 11.00 7.77 -5.97
C GLY A 31 11.04 7.20 -7.39
N ALA A 32 11.28 8.07 -8.38
CA ALA A 32 11.41 7.68 -9.78
C ALA A 32 12.55 6.68 -10.00
N TYR A 33 13.69 6.87 -9.32
CA TYR A 33 14.81 5.93 -9.38
C TYR A 33 14.43 4.54 -8.87
N VAL A 34 13.83 4.46 -7.67
CA VAL A 34 13.42 3.19 -7.07
C VAL A 34 12.42 2.47 -7.97
N MET A 35 11.40 3.16 -8.48
CA MET A 35 10.41 2.54 -9.36
C MET A 35 11.01 2.06 -10.67
N ASN A 36 11.88 2.84 -11.30
CA ASN A 36 12.53 2.42 -12.53
C ASN A 36 13.43 1.19 -12.28
N TYR A 37 14.16 1.17 -11.16
CA TYR A 37 14.98 0.01 -10.80
C TYR A 37 14.13 -1.25 -10.59
N VAL A 38 13.06 -1.16 -9.79
CA VAL A 38 12.13 -2.28 -9.56
C VAL A 38 11.47 -2.70 -10.87
N GLY A 39 10.95 -1.76 -11.65
CA GLY A 39 10.30 -2.04 -12.93
C GLY A 39 11.22 -2.74 -13.92
N GLN A 40 12.48 -2.29 -14.06
CA GLN A 40 13.47 -2.96 -14.92
C GLN A 40 13.81 -4.36 -14.43
N HIS A 41 13.96 -4.54 -13.12
CA HIS A 41 14.19 -5.85 -12.53
C HIS A 41 13.03 -6.81 -12.84
N TYR A 42 11.79 -6.36 -12.61
CA TYR A 42 10.60 -7.16 -12.90
C TYR A 42 10.42 -7.44 -14.39
N GLN A 43 10.69 -6.46 -15.26
CA GLN A 43 10.64 -6.68 -16.70
C GLN A 43 11.61 -7.76 -17.15
N ARG A 44 12.82 -7.79 -16.55
CA ARG A 44 13.85 -8.77 -16.88
C ARG A 44 13.46 -10.21 -16.51
N PHE A 45 12.87 -10.42 -15.34
CA PHE A 45 12.60 -11.76 -14.82
C PHE A 45 11.14 -12.22 -15.02
N TYR A 46 10.21 -11.28 -15.13
CA TYR A 46 8.76 -11.53 -15.20
C TYR A 46 8.10 -10.86 -16.42
N GLY A 47 8.86 -10.43 -17.43
CA GLY A 47 8.35 -9.65 -18.57
C GLY A 47 7.16 -10.27 -19.32
N HIS A 48 6.99 -11.59 -19.27
CA HIS A 48 5.84 -12.28 -19.85
C HIS A 48 4.51 -12.00 -19.11
N LEU A 49 4.57 -11.51 -17.88
CA LEU A 49 3.43 -11.09 -17.05
C LEU A 49 3.20 -9.57 -17.08
N ALA A 50 4.01 -8.83 -17.85
CA ALA A 50 3.93 -7.38 -17.88
C ALA A 50 2.55 -6.91 -18.39
N PRO A 51 1.96 -5.86 -17.79
CA PRO A 51 0.81 -5.19 -18.37
C PRO A 51 1.15 -4.57 -19.73
N PRO A 52 0.13 -4.19 -20.53
CA PRO A 52 0.35 -3.43 -21.75
C PRO A 52 1.25 -2.21 -21.49
N PRO A 53 2.22 -1.93 -22.39
CA PRO A 53 3.17 -0.85 -22.18
C PRO A 53 2.44 0.50 -22.12
N LEU A 54 2.93 1.39 -21.25
CA LEU A 54 2.46 2.77 -21.19
C LEU A 54 2.90 3.57 -22.42
N PRO A 55 2.13 4.59 -22.84
CA PRO A 55 2.57 5.53 -23.87
C PRO A 55 3.84 6.27 -23.44
N ALA A 56 4.67 6.64 -24.41
CA ALA A 56 5.87 7.43 -24.16
C ALA A 56 5.51 8.74 -23.45
N GLY A 57 6.21 9.05 -22.36
CA GLY A 57 5.97 10.25 -21.57
C GLY A 57 4.81 10.17 -20.58
N ALA A 58 4.27 8.96 -20.30
CA ALA A 58 3.24 8.78 -19.28
C ALA A 58 3.64 9.41 -17.94
N ALA A 59 2.68 10.06 -17.28
CA ALA A 59 2.88 10.69 -15.98
C ALA A 59 3.30 9.67 -14.91
N LEU A 60 4.03 10.14 -13.88
CA LEU A 60 4.55 9.27 -12.83
C LEU A 60 3.45 8.42 -12.16
N GLY A 61 2.29 9.01 -11.89
CA GLY A 61 1.14 8.28 -11.31
C GLY A 61 0.71 7.09 -12.17
N ALA A 62 0.69 7.24 -13.50
CA ALA A 62 0.37 6.13 -14.41
C ALA A 62 1.47 5.07 -14.41
N GLN A 63 2.75 5.48 -14.32
CA GLN A 63 3.89 4.55 -14.19
C GLN A 63 3.83 3.76 -12.88
N VAL A 64 3.44 4.39 -11.77
CA VAL A 64 3.24 3.74 -10.47
C VAL A 64 2.13 2.70 -10.59
N GLU A 65 0.96 3.06 -11.11
CA GLU A 65 -0.16 2.13 -11.24
C GLU A 65 0.16 0.97 -12.19
N TRP A 66 0.89 1.22 -13.27
CA TRP A 66 1.39 0.17 -14.16
C TRP A 66 2.33 -0.79 -13.42
N LEU A 67 3.27 -0.27 -12.64
CA LEU A 67 4.18 -1.11 -11.85
C LEU A 67 3.40 -1.91 -10.80
N ARG A 68 2.42 -1.32 -10.14
CA ARG A 68 1.55 -2.01 -9.17
C ARG A 68 0.78 -3.15 -9.83
N ASP A 69 0.19 -2.92 -11.00
CA ASP A 69 -0.46 -3.99 -11.77
C ASP A 69 0.53 -5.10 -12.10
N PHE A 70 1.74 -4.75 -12.55
CA PHE A 70 2.76 -5.73 -12.89
C PHE A 70 3.15 -6.59 -11.67
N LEU A 71 3.48 -5.97 -10.54
CA LEU A 71 3.83 -6.66 -9.30
C LEU A 71 2.72 -7.63 -8.85
N LEU A 72 1.46 -7.23 -8.96
CA LEU A 72 0.33 -8.09 -8.62
C LEU A 72 0.16 -9.25 -9.59
N ARG A 73 0.35 -9.04 -10.90
CA ARG A 73 0.29 -10.16 -11.87
C ARG A 73 1.33 -11.22 -11.56
N VAL A 74 2.50 -10.84 -11.05
CA VAL A 74 3.50 -11.80 -10.57
C VAL A 74 2.97 -12.60 -9.37
N ALA A 75 2.43 -11.93 -8.35
CA ALA A 75 1.80 -12.62 -7.22
C ALA A 75 0.65 -13.55 -7.66
N GLU A 76 -0.25 -13.05 -8.51
CA GLU A 76 -1.42 -13.77 -9.01
C GLU A 76 -1.06 -14.99 -9.86
N SER A 77 0.05 -14.93 -10.60
CA SER A 77 0.52 -16.06 -11.41
C SER A 77 0.83 -17.29 -10.56
N TYR A 78 1.31 -17.11 -9.33
CA TYR A 78 1.59 -18.20 -8.40
C TYR A 78 0.32 -18.88 -7.87
N PHE A 79 -0.78 -18.13 -7.75
CA PHE A 79 -2.07 -18.63 -7.27
C PHE A 79 -3.04 -19.00 -8.41
N ALA A 80 -2.65 -18.78 -9.67
CA ALA A 80 -3.52 -18.89 -10.84
C ALA A 80 -4.84 -18.08 -10.69
N THR A 81 -4.77 -16.94 -10.01
CA THR A 81 -5.93 -16.08 -9.77
C THR A 81 -6.10 -15.06 -10.88
N ASN A 82 -7.36 -14.78 -11.27
CA ASN A 82 -7.64 -13.78 -12.30
C ASN A 82 -7.46 -12.35 -11.79
N SER A 83 -6.74 -11.52 -12.56
CA SER A 83 -6.60 -10.07 -12.35
C SER A 83 -7.95 -9.36 -12.58
N ARG A 84 -8.79 -9.26 -11.54
CA ARG A 84 -10.12 -8.63 -11.61
C ARG A 84 -10.35 -7.71 -10.42
N GLY A 85 -10.94 -6.55 -10.69
CA GLY A 85 -11.28 -5.55 -9.68
C GLY A 85 -10.21 -4.49 -9.53
N THR A 86 -10.35 -3.66 -8.51
CA THR A 86 -9.33 -2.66 -8.18
C THR A 86 -8.06 -3.33 -7.65
N ILE A 87 -6.96 -2.59 -7.60
CA ILE A 87 -5.73 -3.06 -6.94
C ILE A 87 -6.02 -3.54 -5.50
N MET A 88 -6.87 -2.81 -4.77
CA MET A 88 -7.22 -3.15 -3.39
C MET A 88 -8.00 -4.47 -3.30
N ASP A 89 -8.94 -4.70 -4.22
CA ASP A 89 -9.70 -5.96 -4.27
C ASP A 89 -8.79 -7.16 -4.58
N ARG A 90 -7.81 -6.94 -5.46
CA ARG A 90 -6.81 -7.95 -5.82
C ARG A 90 -5.89 -8.28 -4.65
N CYS A 91 -5.38 -7.27 -3.95
CA CYS A 91 -4.58 -7.47 -2.72
C CYS A 91 -5.36 -8.25 -1.67
N ARG A 92 -6.61 -7.88 -1.37
CA ARG A 92 -7.42 -8.60 -0.38
C ARG A 92 -7.63 -10.06 -0.75
N ARG A 93 -7.91 -10.34 -2.03
CA ARG A 93 -8.10 -11.71 -2.50
C ARG A 93 -6.82 -12.53 -2.37
N LEU A 94 -5.69 -11.97 -2.80
CA LEU A 94 -4.38 -12.60 -2.63
C LEU A 94 -4.08 -12.86 -1.17
N GLU A 95 -4.34 -11.88 -0.29
CA GLU A 95 -4.13 -12.01 1.15
C GLU A 95 -4.92 -13.18 1.74
N SER A 96 -6.21 -13.31 1.40
CA SER A 96 -7.01 -14.47 1.79
C SER A 96 -6.40 -15.78 1.31
N THR A 97 -6.00 -15.88 0.03
CA THR A 97 -5.40 -17.11 -0.53
C THR A 97 -4.02 -17.42 0.07
N ILE A 98 -3.21 -16.40 0.38
CA ILE A 98 -1.93 -16.55 1.07
C ILE A 98 -2.17 -17.12 2.47
N TRP A 99 -3.15 -16.57 3.20
CA TRP A 99 -3.47 -17.03 4.54
C TRP A 99 -3.93 -18.48 4.57
N GLU A 100 -4.73 -18.92 3.60
CA GLU A 100 -5.13 -20.33 3.49
C GLU A 100 -3.92 -21.28 3.32
N ARG A 101 -2.83 -20.83 2.68
CA ARG A 101 -1.61 -21.64 2.51
C ARG A 101 -0.65 -21.55 3.69
N VAL A 102 -0.59 -20.42 4.38
CA VAL A 102 0.31 -20.20 5.52
C VAL A 102 -0.32 -20.71 6.83
N PHE A 103 -1.58 -20.36 7.07
CA PHE A 103 -2.36 -20.72 8.26
C PHE A 103 -3.36 -21.83 7.93
N ARG A 104 -2.81 -22.98 7.55
CA ARG A 104 -3.57 -24.11 7.03
C ARG A 104 -4.53 -24.70 8.06
N GLU A 105 -5.78 -24.92 7.63
CA GLU A 105 -6.78 -25.61 8.44
C GLU A 105 -6.53 -27.14 8.50
N ASP A 106 -6.00 -27.71 7.43
CA ASP A 106 -5.71 -29.15 7.28
C ASP A 106 -4.43 -29.63 7.99
N HIS A 107 -3.91 -28.83 8.93
CA HIS A 107 -2.68 -29.12 9.67
C HIS A 107 -2.68 -30.52 10.31
N ALA A 108 -3.80 -31.00 10.86
CA ALA A 108 -3.88 -32.32 11.46
C ALA A 108 -3.63 -33.47 10.46
N GLU A 109 -4.15 -33.34 9.24
CA GLU A 109 -3.97 -34.29 8.14
C GLU A 109 -2.54 -34.21 7.58
N VAL A 110 -1.98 -33.01 7.45
CA VAL A 110 -0.58 -32.85 7.00
C VAL A 110 0.40 -33.46 8.00
N LEU A 111 0.13 -33.27 9.29
CA LEU A 111 0.96 -33.80 10.37
C LEU A 111 0.82 -35.31 10.56
N SER A 112 -0.29 -35.93 10.14
CA SER A 112 -0.43 -37.39 10.19
C SER A 112 0.57 -38.10 9.26
N HIS A 113 1.14 -37.39 8.30
CA HIS A 113 2.21 -37.87 7.41
C HIS A 113 3.63 -37.62 7.95
N GLY A 114 3.75 -37.23 9.22
CA GLY A 114 5.02 -37.06 9.92
C GLY A 114 5.88 -35.91 9.37
N VAL A 115 7.20 -36.11 9.36
CA VAL A 115 8.18 -35.07 8.95
C VAL A 115 8.06 -34.74 7.46
N LEU A 116 7.73 -35.72 6.62
CA LEU A 116 7.61 -35.51 5.18
C LEU A 116 6.42 -34.59 4.84
N GLY A 117 5.24 -34.88 5.41
CA GLY A 117 4.06 -34.04 5.22
C GLY A 117 4.29 -32.61 5.71
N ARG A 118 4.89 -32.48 6.90
CA ARG A 118 5.30 -31.17 7.45
C ARG A 118 6.24 -30.42 6.49
N GLY A 119 7.29 -31.07 5.99
CA GLY A 119 8.24 -30.43 5.07
C GLY A 119 7.60 -29.94 3.77
N LEU A 120 6.67 -30.70 3.20
CA LEU A 120 5.89 -30.25 2.03
C LEU A 120 4.95 -29.08 2.38
N GLY A 121 4.34 -29.11 3.57
CA GLY A 121 3.52 -28.01 4.06
C GLY A 121 4.31 -26.72 4.27
N ASP A 122 5.47 -26.81 4.93
CA ASP A 122 6.37 -25.68 5.14
C ASP A 122 6.85 -25.10 3.81
N ARG A 123 7.12 -25.95 2.82
CA ARG A 123 7.50 -25.49 1.48
C ARG A 123 6.40 -24.68 0.81
N LEU A 124 5.14 -25.15 0.87
CA LEU A 124 4.00 -24.42 0.33
C LEU A 124 3.80 -23.07 1.03
N ALA A 125 3.97 -23.02 2.35
CA ALA A 125 3.88 -21.78 3.12
C ALA A 125 4.99 -20.79 2.73
N GLN A 126 6.22 -21.27 2.55
CA GLN A 126 7.35 -20.45 2.09
C GLN A 126 7.12 -19.87 0.69
N ASP A 127 6.64 -20.70 -0.25
CA ASP A 127 6.36 -20.25 -1.62
C ASP A 127 5.21 -19.23 -1.63
N ALA A 128 4.19 -19.40 -0.77
CA ALA A 128 3.11 -18.42 -0.59
C ALA A 128 3.61 -17.10 0.04
N GLU A 129 4.51 -17.15 1.01
CA GLU A 129 5.11 -15.96 1.62
C GLU A 129 6.02 -15.21 0.62
N ALA A 130 6.71 -15.92 -0.28
CA ALA A 130 7.44 -15.28 -1.37
C ALA A 130 6.50 -14.50 -2.31
N ALA A 131 5.34 -15.08 -2.66
CA ALA A 131 4.30 -14.40 -3.44
C ALA A 131 3.67 -13.20 -2.69
N ASN A 132 3.49 -13.33 -1.37
CA ASN A 132 3.09 -12.22 -0.48
C ASN A 132 4.04 -11.03 -0.62
N GLY A 133 5.35 -11.27 -0.70
CA GLY A 133 6.35 -10.22 -0.92
C GLY A 133 6.07 -9.32 -2.14
N HIS A 134 5.63 -9.91 -3.26
CA HIS A 134 5.28 -9.15 -4.47
C HIS A 134 4.02 -8.29 -4.28
N MET A 135 2.99 -8.84 -3.66
CA MET A 135 1.76 -8.11 -3.32
C MET A 135 2.06 -6.96 -2.36
N ARG A 136 2.84 -7.22 -1.30
CA ARG A 136 3.26 -6.22 -0.33
C ARG A 136 4.10 -5.12 -0.97
N LEU A 137 4.92 -5.44 -1.96
CA LEU A 137 5.63 -4.41 -2.71
C LEU A 137 4.66 -3.54 -3.54
N ALA A 138 3.64 -4.14 -4.17
CA ALA A 138 2.62 -3.40 -4.92
C ALA A 138 1.81 -2.43 -4.03
N GLU A 139 1.58 -2.78 -2.77
CA GLU A 139 0.96 -1.88 -1.79
C GLU A 139 1.86 -0.69 -1.45
N SER A 140 3.15 -0.94 -1.22
CA SER A 140 4.05 0.07 -0.67
C SER A 140 4.48 1.11 -1.71
N VAL A 141 4.66 0.73 -2.98
CA VAL A 141 5.09 1.66 -4.04
C VAL A 141 4.05 2.74 -4.38
N ARG A 142 2.82 2.65 -3.87
CA ARG A 142 1.78 3.70 -4.04
C ARG A 142 2.24 5.06 -3.51
N ALA A 143 3.04 5.08 -2.44
CA ALA A 143 3.51 6.33 -1.84
C ALA A 143 4.45 7.14 -2.74
N ILE A 144 4.92 6.55 -3.85
CA ILE A 144 5.98 7.10 -4.69
C ILE A 144 5.45 8.11 -5.73
N THR A 145 4.13 8.31 -5.85
CA THR A 145 3.54 9.22 -6.86
C THR A 145 3.91 10.69 -6.67
N GLY A 146 4.31 11.11 -5.47
CA GLY A 146 4.70 12.49 -5.14
C GLY A 146 3.56 13.52 -5.14
N THR A 147 2.39 13.18 -5.68
CA THR A 147 1.21 14.05 -5.77
C THR A 147 0.77 14.56 -4.40
N TYR A 148 0.85 13.71 -3.38
CA TYR A 148 0.50 14.06 -2.00
C TYR A 148 1.30 15.26 -1.46
N VAL A 149 2.60 15.33 -1.76
CA VAL A 149 3.45 16.46 -1.35
C VAL A 149 3.19 17.68 -2.23
N LEU A 150 2.97 17.47 -3.53
CA LEU A 150 2.72 18.55 -4.49
C LEU A 150 1.43 19.34 -4.20
N GLU A 151 0.40 18.65 -3.70
CA GLU A 151 -0.88 19.29 -3.36
C GLU A 151 -0.75 20.27 -2.19
N HIS A 152 -0.01 19.89 -1.14
CA HIS A 152 0.24 20.76 0.02
C HIS A 152 1.64 20.48 0.58
N PRO A 153 2.65 21.29 0.20
CA PRO A 153 4.06 21.02 0.49
C PRO A 153 4.44 21.35 1.95
N THR A 154 4.01 20.52 2.91
CA THR A 154 4.34 20.71 4.33
C THR A 154 5.44 19.75 4.79
N ALA A 155 6.19 20.14 5.82
CA ALA A 155 7.21 19.28 6.42
C ALA A 155 6.65 17.90 6.81
N THR A 156 5.42 17.84 7.31
CA THR A 156 4.69 16.61 7.63
C THR A 156 4.52 15.72 6.39
N ARG A 157 4.04 16.26 5.27
CA ARG A 157 3.82 15.46 4.05
C ARG A 157 5.12 14.93 3.44
N PHE A 158 6.19 15.74 3.50
CA PHE A 158 7.53 15.30 3.12
C PHE A 158 8.02 14.15 3.99
N ALA A 159 7.89 14.28 5.32
CA ALA A 159 8.30 13.26 6.27
C ALA A 159 7.52 11.95 6.08
N GLU A 160 6.19 12.02 5.95
CA GLU A 160 5.33 10.87 5.70
C GLU A 160 5.71 10.14 4.42
N THR A 161 5.90 10.87 3.32
CA THR A 161 6.27 10.27 2.04
C THR A 161 7.64 9.61 2.11
N LEU A 162 8.60 10.24 2.80
CA LEU A 162 9.93 9.66 3.01
C LEU A 162 9.88 8.38 3.86
N LEU A 163 9.04 8.35 4.90
CA LEU A 163 8.83 7.16 5.73
C LEU A 163 8.23 6.00 4.92
N LEU A 164 7.19 6.27 4.12
CA LEU A 164 6.56 5.25 3.28
C LEU A 164 7.53 4.71 2.21
N LEU A 165 8.39 5.56 1.67
CA LEU A 165 9.45 5.15 0.75
C LEU A 165 10.50 4.28 1.47
N GLY A 166 10.93 4.66 2.68
CA GLY A 166 11.82 3.86 3.52
C GLY A 166 11.25 2.46 3.81
N GLN A 167 9.97 2.38 4.14
CA GLN A 167 9.26 1.11 4.33
C GLN A 167 9.20 0.26 3.07
N SER A 168 9.05 0.89 1.90
CA SER A 168 9.10 0.19 0.61
C SER A 168 10.48 -0.42 0.36
N LEU A 169 11.55 0.32 0.71
CA LEU A 169 12.93 -0.17 0.61
C LEU A 169 13.19 -1.32 1.60
N ASP A 170 12.68 -1.26 2.82
CA ASP A 170 12.78 -2.36 3.78
C ASP A 170 12.18 -3.65 3.22
N ARG A 171 11.00 -3.57 2.60
CA ARG A 171 10.35 -4.72 1.94
C ARG A 171 11.22 -5.29 0.82
N ILE A 172 11.77 -4.44 -0.05
CA ILE A 172 12.66 -4.86 -1.14
C ILE A 172 13.92 -5.55 -0.59
N GLN A 173 14.45 -5.06 0.53
CA GLN A 173 15.66 -5.58 1.16
C GLN A 173 15.41 -6.79 2.06
N GLY A 174 14.17 -7.27 2.19
CA GLY A 174 13.81 -8.37 3.09
C GLY A 174 14.00 -8.02 4.58
N LYS A 175 13.97 -6.73 4.93
CA LYS A 175 14.09 -6.26 6.31
C LYS A 175 12.71 -6.26 7.00
N PRO A 176 12.68 -6.36 8.34
CA PRO A 176 11.47 -6.10 9.11
C PRO A 176 10.82 -4.77 8.73
N TYR A 177 9.49 -4.77 8.63
CA TYR A 177 8.73 -3.60 8.22
C TYR A 177 8.94 -2.43 9.20
N GLY A 178 9.35 -1.27 8.67
CA GLY A 178 9.58 -0.06 9.46
C GLY A 178 10.90 -0.09 10.24
N GLN A 179 11.89 -0.86 9.80
CA GLN A 179 13.23 -0.84 10.39
C GLN A 179 14.01 0.41 9.97
N THR A 180 13.94 0.80 8.70
CA THR A 180 14.59 2.01 8.18
C THR A 180 13.67 3.21 8.45
N VAL A 181 13.68 3.67 9.71
CA VAL A 181 13.05 4.94 10.09
C VAL A 181 14.13 6.02 10.09
N PRO A 182 14.19 6.92 9.10
CA PRO A 182 15.05 8.09 9.19
C PRO A 182 14.70 8.88 10.45
N TYR A 183 15.70 9.36 11.17
CA TYR A 183 15.48 10.26 12.30
C TYR A 183 14.94 11.59 11.78
N LEU A 184 13.67 11.88 12.08
CA LEU A 184 12.96 13.08 11.62
C LEU A 184 13.05 14.25 12.61
N GLY A 185 13.92 14.16 13.62
CA GLY A 185 13.98 15.11 14.72
C GLY A 185 12.99 14.80 15.86
N PRO A 186 12.89 15.69 16.86
CA PRO A 186 11.91 15.58 17.93
C PRO A 186 10.48 15.58 17.36
N ARG A 187 9.67 14.61 17.77
CA ARG A 187 8.28 14.46 17.33
C ARG A 187 7.35 14.75 18.51
N CYS A 188 6.34 15.57 18.28
CA CYS A 188 5.23 15.77 19.21
C CYS A 188 3.98 15.14 18.59
N GLY A 189 3.31 14.25 19.33
CA GLY A 189 2.02 13.69 18.94
C GLY A 189 0.92 14.35 19.77
N ARG A 190 -0.15 14.78 19.11
CA ARG A 190 -1.39 15.15 19.80
C ARG A 190 -2.35 13.97 19.71
N LEU A 191 -2.73 13.42 20.86
CA LEU A 191 -3.78 12.43 20.97
C LEU A 191 -5.05 13.14 21.43
N THR A 192 -6.12 13.04 20.64
CA THR A 192 -7.44 13.54 20.98
C THR A 192 -8.38 12.35 21.10
N ALA A 193 -9.00 12.19 22.27
CA ALA A 193 -10.07 11.22 22.45
C ALA A 193 -11.40 11.87 22.08
N GLY A 194 -12.11 11.32 21.09
CA GLY A 194 -13.45 11.75 20.73
C GLY A 194 -14.50 11.33 21.75
N HIS A 195 -15.72 11.85 21.60
CA HIS A 195 -16.85 11.42 22.42
C HIS A 195 -17.19 9.95 22.16
N PRO A 196 -17.56 9.19 23.20
CA PRO A 196 -17.98 7.81 23.03
C PRO A 196 -19.25 7.74 22.19
N ILE A 197 -19.29 6.78 21.26
CA ILE A 197 -20.48 6.49 20.45
C ILE A 197 -21.23 5.35 21.15
N ASP A 198 -22.43 5.64 21.66
CA ASP A 198 -23.27 4.63 22.31
C ASP A 198 -23.81 3.62 21.29
N LEU A 199 -23.39 2.36 21.42
CA LEU A 199 -23.85 1.24 20.61
C LEU A 199 -24.96 0.44 21.31
N THR A 200 -25.06 0.53 22.63
CA THR A 200 -26.03 -0.22 23.43
C THR A 200 -27.45 0.23 23.08
N ALA A 201 -27.68 1.54 22.96
CA ALA A 201 -28.97 2.09 22.54
C ALA A 201 -29.40 1.64 21.13
N ARG A 202 -28.43 1.29 20.26
CA ARG A 202 -28.68 0.92 18.85
C ARG A 202 -28.80 -0.59 18.63
N TYR A 203 -28.45 -1.40 19.63
CA TYR A 203 -28.39 -2.85 19.52
C TYR A 203 -29.76 -3.49 19.21
N GLY A 204 -30.83 -3.03 19.87
CA GLY A 204 -32.18 -3.53 19.61
C GLY A 204 -32.66 -3.28 18.18
N VAL A 205 -32.34 -2.10 17.62
CA VAL A 205 -32.67 -1.74 16.24
C VAL A 205 -31.86 -2.59 15.26
N TYR A 206 -30.56 -2.76 15.52
CA TYR A 206 -29.69 -3.60 14.69
C TYR A 206 -30.21 -5.04 14.57
N GLN A 207 -30.72 -5.63 15.65
CA GLN A 207 -31.25 -7.00 15.63
C GLN A 207 -32.64 -7.14 15.00
N SER A 208 -33.39 -6.05 14.87
CA SER A 208 -34.82 -6.12 14.50
C SER A 208 -35.06 -6.66 13.09
N SER A 209 -34.19 -6.32 12.13
CA SER A 209 -34.33 -6.75 10.74
C SER A 209 -33.06 -6.46 9.92
N ARG A 210 -32.89 -7.14 8.78
CA ARG A 210 -31.75 -6.90 7.86
C ARG A 210 -31.69 -5.47 7.31
N PRO A 211 -32.80 -4.81 6.94
CA PRO A 211 -32.76 -3.39 6.56
C PRO A 211 -32.35 -2.48 7.73
N ALA A 212 -32.90 -2.70 8.93
CA ALA A 212 -32.56 -1.91 10.11
C ALA A 212 -31.09 -2.10 10.54
N ALA A 213 -30.55 -3.32 10.41
CA ALA A 213 -29.14 -3.59 10.64
C ALA A 213 -28.23 -2.79 9.70
N ARG A 214 -28.56 -2.75 8.40
CA ARG A 214 -27.82 -1.95 7.41
C ARG A 214 -27.85 -0.46 7.74
N GLN A 215 -29.03 0.08 8.01
CA GLN A 215 -29.20 1.48 8.37
C GLN A 215 -28.41 1.82 9.65
N CYS A 216 -28.50 1.00 10.68
CA CYS A 216 -27.75 1.20 11.92
C CYS A 216 -26.23 1.21 11.68
N VAL A 217 -25.72 0.34 10.82
CA VAL A 217 -24.29 0.31 10.46
C VAL A 217 -23.90 1.57 9.71
N GLU A 218 -24.71 2.03 8.75
CA GLU A 218 -24.48 3.26 8.01
C GLU A 218 -24.45 4.49 8.94
N GLU A 219 -25.41 4.60 9.86
CA GLU A 219 -25.48 5.68 10.85
C GLU A 219 -24.29 5.70 11.81
N VAL A 220 -23.90 4.53 12.35
CA VAL A 220 -22.71 4.41 13.21
C VAL A 220 -21.46 4.78 12.44
N THR A 221 -21.33 4.31 11.19
CA THR A 221 -20.17 4.60 10.34
C THR A 221 -20.08 6.09 10.03
N ALA A 222 -21.22 6.74 9.74
CA ALA A 222 -21.28 8.18 9.53
C ALA A 222 -20.91 8.98 10.80
N ALA A 223 -21.40 8.55 11.97
CA ALA A 223 -21.05 9.17 13.25
C ALA A 223 -19.55 9.05 13.57
N ILE A 224 -18.94 7.90 13.29
CA ILE A 224 -17.48 7.69 13.40
C ILE A 224 -16.74 8.65 12.45
N ALA A 225 -17.16 8.71 11.18
CA ALA A 225 -16.53 9.58 10.19
C ALA A 225 -16.58 11.06 10.59
N GLN A 226 -17.73 11.52 11.08
CA GLN A 226 -17.92 12.88 11.58
C GLN A 226 -17.04 13.17 12.80
N ALA A 227 -17.02 12.27 13.79
CA ALA A 227 -16.20 12.42 14.99
C ALA A 227 -14.70 12.51 14.65
N PHE A 228 -14.24 11.75 13.65
CA PHE A 228 -12.87 11.88 13.15
C PHE A 228 -12.63 13.23 12.47
N ALA A 229 -13.54 13.69 11.61
CA ALA A 229 -13.40 14.97 10.92
C ALA A 229 -13.28 16.15 11.90
N GLU A 230 -14.03 16.12 13.01
CA GLU A 230 -13.97 17.13 14.07
C GLU A 230 -12.70 17.04 14.93
N ALA A 231 -12.18 15.84 15.15
CA ALA A 231 -10.98 15.61 15.96
C ALA A 231 -9.67 15.90 15.22
N ILE A 232 -9.67 15.86 13.88
CA ILE A 232 -8.49 16.12 13.05
C ILE A 232 -8.27 17.64 12.97
N VAL A 233 -7.28 18.13 13.69
CA VAL A 233 -6.76 19.50 13.51
C VAL A 233 -5.69 19.46 12.42
N PRO A 234 -5.88 20.13 11.25
CA PRO A 234 -4.86 20.17 10.21
C PRO A 234 -3.58 20.83 10.75
N SER A 235 -2.42 20.21 10.49
CA SER A 235 -1.10 20.78 10.76
C SER A 235 -0.66 21.74 9.67
#